data_AF-A0A7C4GUK3-F1
#
_entry.id   AF-A0A7C4GUK3-F1
#
_cell.length_a   1.000
_cell.length_b   1.000
_cell.length_c   1.000
_cell.angle_alpha   90.00
_cell.angle_beta   90.00
_cell.angle_gamma   90.00
#
_symmetry.space_group_name_H-M   'P 1'
#
loop_
_entity.id
_entity.type
_entity.pdbx_description
1 polymer ?
#
loop_
_entity_poly.entity_id
_entity_poly.type
_entity_poly.pdbx_seq_one_letter_code
_entity_poly.pdbx_strand_id
1 'polypeptide(L)'
;MIDLIIILASVTVVSLIAFIGIIFAGMREELLKRITILLVGFASGTLIGGAFLHLLPEALESSNDATTVFFYVIVGMVVFFA
;
A
#
# COMPACT_ATOMS: atom_id res chain seq x y z
N MET A 1 -24.12 12.13 10.68
CA MET A 1 -23.42 12.56 11.93
C MET A 1 -22.54 11.44 12.50
N ILE A 2 -23.03 10.20 12.56
CA ILE A 2 -22.24 9.03 12.98
C ILE A 2 -21.01 8.81 12.09
N ASP A 3 -21.13 9.03 10.78
CA ASP A 3 -20.03 8.85 9.82
C ASP A 3 -18.81 9.72 10.14
N LEU A 4 -19.04 10.97 10.57
CA LEU A 4 -17.96 11.89 10.95
C LEU A 4 -17.20 11.41 12.18
N ILE A 5 -17.92 10.84 13.15
CA ILE A 5 -17.32 10.27 14.38
C ILE A 5 -16.46 9.06 14.03
N ILE A 6 -16.92 8.19 13.12
CA ILE A 6 -16.17 7.01 12.68
C ILE A 6 -14.91 7.42 11.91
N ILE A 7 -14.99 8.39 11.00
CA ILE A 7 -13.84 8.89 10.25
C ILE A 7 -12.80 9.49 11.22
N LEU A 8 -13.23 10.35 12.16
CA LEU A 8 -12.33 10.96 13.14
C LEU A 8 -11.69 9.91 14.05
N ALA A 9 -12.45 8.92 14.51
CA ALA A 9 -11.92 7.81 15.29
C ALA A 9 -10.88 7.01 14.49
N SER A 10 -11.17 6.69 13.23
CA SER A 10 -10.28 5.91 12.37
C SER A 10 -8.97 6.67 12.08
N VAL A 11 -9.04 7.96 11.77
CA VAL A 11 -7.84 8.79 11.54
C VAL A 11 -7.00 8.91 12.80
N THR A 12 -7.64 9.06 13.97
CA THR A 12 -6.94 9.12 15.25
C THR A 12 -6.19 7.82 15.52
N VAL A 13 -6.85 6.67 15.34
CA VAL A 13 -6.24 5.35 15.52
C VAL A 13 -5.07 5.14 14.55
N VAL A 14 -5.26 5.43 13.25
CA VAL A 14 -4.18 5.30 12.25
C VAL A 14 -3.00 6.21 12.57
N SER A 15 -3.25 7.43 13.07
CA SER A 15 -2.19 8.34 13.51
C SER A 15 -1.42 7.82 14.73
N LEU A 16 -2.09 7.17 15.69
CA LEU A 16 -1.43 6.49 16.81
C LEU A 16 -0.58 5.29 16.34
N ILE A 17 -1.03 4.57 15.31
CA ILE A 17 -0.24 3.48 14.72
C ILE A 17 1.04 4.02 14.06
N ALA A 18 0.99 5.20 13.42
CA ALA A 18 2.19 5.83 12.86
C ALA A 18 3.26 6.14 13.93
N PHE A 19 2.85 6.34 15.19
CA PHE A 19 3.76 6.52 16.32
C PHE A 19 4.62 5.28 16.65
N ILE A 20 4.26 4.09 16.16
CA ILE A 20 5.10 2.88 16.29
C ILE A 20 6.49 3.11 15.67
N GLY A 21 6.59 4.00 14.67
CA GLY A 21 7.86 4.43 14.09
C GLY A 21 8.87 4.99 15.10
N ILE A 22 8.41 5.56 16.22
CA ILE A 22 9.27 6.12 17.27
C ILE A 22 10.15 5.05 17.94
N ILE A 23 9.69 3.79 17.95
CA ILE A 23 10.46 2.66 18.52
C ILE A 23 11.78 2.48 17.76
N PHE A 24 11.81 2.84 16.47
CA PHE A 24 13.01 2.75 15.65
C PHE A 24 13.96 3.95 15.82
N ALA A 25 13.56 5.04 16.47
CA ALA A 25 14.37 6.25 16.60
C ALA A 25 15.64 6.06 17.48
N GLY A 26 15.62 5.10 18.40
CA GLY A 26 16.76 4.77 19.27
C GLY A 26 17.66 3.64 18.76
N MET A 27 17.36 3.07 17.58
CA MET A 27 18.11 1.93 17.04
C MET A 27 19.41 2.34 16.35
N ARG A 28 20.38 1.41 16.33
CA ARG A 28 21.63 1.59 15.58
C ARG A 28 21.36 1.66 14.08
N GLU A 29 22.03 2.59 13.41
CA GLU A 29 21.88 2.87 11.97
C GLU A 29 22.08 1.62 11.09
N GLU A 30 23.03 0.75 11.46
CA GLU A 30 23.32 -0.50 10.74
C GLU A 30 22.16 -1.52 10.80
N LEU A 31 21.49 -1.63 11.95
CA LEU A 31 20.33 -2.50 12.12
C LEU A 31 19.11 -1.94 11.39
N LEU A 32 18.89 -0.63 11.49
CA LEU A 32 17.85 0.10 10.76
C LEU A 32 17.97 -0.14 9.25
N LYS A 33 19.17 0.04 8.68
CA LYS A 33 19.41 -0.18 7.25
C LYS A 33 19.06 -1.61 6.81
N ARG A 34 19.45 -2.61 7.61
CA ARG A 34 19.20 -4.02 7.29
C ARG A 34 17.72 -4.38 7.38
N ILE A 35 17.02 -3.90 8.40
CA ILE A 35 15.59 -4.15 8.61
C ILE A 35 14.76 -3.42 7.56
N THR A 36 15.10 -2.17 7.21
CA THR A 36 14.40 -1.41 6.16
C THR A 36 14.47 -2.13 4.82
N ILE A 37 15.63 -2.66 4.42
CA ILE A 37 15.74 -3.43 3.16
C ILE A 37 14.82 -4.66 3.18
N LEU A 38 14.77 -5.37 4.33
CA LEU A 38 13.90 -6.55 4.50
C LEU A 38 12.41 -6.18 4.47
N LEU A 39 12.01 -5.13 5.20
CA LEU A 39 10.63 -4.65 5.29
C LEU A 39 10.16 -4.04 3.96
N VAL A 40 11.02 -3.31 3.26
CA VAL A 40 10.71 -2.77 1.92
C VAL A 40 10.55 -3.90 0.92
N GLY A 41 11.42 -4.92 0.96
CA GLY A 41 11.28 -6.12 0.13
C GLY A 41 9.97 -6.85 0.41
N PHE A 42 9.63 -7.02 1.70
CA PHE A 42 8.36 -7.63 2.11
C PHE A 42 7.14 -6.83 1.64
N ALA A 43 7.11 -5.51 1.90
CA ALA A 43 6.02 -4.63 1.52
C ALA A 43 5.85 -4.52 -0.01
N SER A 44 6.95 -4.42 -0.75
CA SER A 44 6.91 -4.40 -2.21
C SER A 44 6.38 -5.73 -2.76
N GLY A 45 6.79 -6.85 -2.15
CA GLY A 45 6.30 -8.18 -2.50
C GLY A 45 4.80 -8.36 -2.25
N THR A 46 4.28 -7.88 -1.11
CA THR A 46 2.83 -7.96 -0.83
C THR A 46 2.01 -7.04 -1.71
N LEU A 47 2.50 -5.84 -2.03
CA LEU A 47 1.83 -4.92 -2.96
C LEU A 47 1.75 -5.50 -4.38
N ILE A 48 2.86 -6.04 -4.90
CA ILE A 48 2.87 -6.71 -6.20
C ILE A 48 1.97 -7.96 -6.15
N GLY A 49 2.08 -8.77 -5.10
CA GLY A 49 1.24 -9.96 -4.93
C GLY A 49 -0.26 -9.62 -4.92
N GLY A 50 -0.68 -8.62 -4.13
CA GLY A 50 -2.07 -8.18 -4.08
C GLY A 50 -2.55 -7.58 -5.40
N ALA A 51 -1.71 -6.80 -6.09
CA ALA A 51 -2.05 -6.25 -7.39
C ALA A 51 -2.27 -7.34 -8.45
N PHE A 52 -1.36 -8.32 -8.55
CA PHE A 52 -1.40 -9.34 -9.60
C PHE A 52 -2.30 -10.53 -9.28
N LEU A 53 -2.39 -10.95 -8.02
CA LEU A 53 -3.13 -12.16 -7.63
C LEU A 53 -4.55 -11.88 -7.15
N HIS A 54 -4.89 -10.61 -6.86
CA HIS A 54 -6.22 -10.22 -6.38
C HIS A 54 -6.85 -9.16 -7.28
N LEU A 55 -6.26 -7.96 -7.34
CA LEU A 55 -6.89 -6.81 -7.99
C LEU A 55 -7.02 -6.97 -9.51
N LEU A 56 -5.97 -7.44 -10.19
CA LEU A 56 -5.98 -7.67 -11.63
C LEU A 56 -6.99 -8.76 -12.06
N PRO A 57 -6.99 -9.98 -11.48
CA PRO A 57 -7.96 -10.99 -11.85
C PRO A 57 -9.41 -10.55 -11.54
N GLU A 58 -9.64 -9.90 -10.39
CA GLU A 58 -10.95 -9.36 -10.03
C GLU A 58 -11.45 -8.30 -11.04
N ALA A 59 -10.54 -7.43 -11.50
CA ALA A 59 -10.86 -6.45 -12.54
C ALA A 59 -11.16 -7.12 -13.89
N LEU A 60 -10.44 -8.17 -14.26
CA LEU A 60 -10.69 -8.92 -15.49
C LEU A 60 -12.01 -9.71 -15.45
N GLU A 61 -12.41 -10.24 -14.29
CA GLU A 61 -13.71 -10.90 -14.11
C GLU A 61 -14.87 -9.90 -14.15
N SER A 62 -14.68 -8.72 -13.59
CA SER A 62 -15.71 -7.66 -13.52
C SER A 62 -15.86 -6.87 -14.83
N SER A 63 -14.90 -6.99 -15.76
CA SER A 63 -14.84 -6.21 -17.00
C SER A 63 -15.08 -7.09 -18.23
N ASN A 64 -15.87 -6.61 -19.18
CA ASN A 64 -16.07 -7.31 -20.46
C ASN A 64 -14.86 -7.20 -21.42
N ASP A 65 -13.95 -6.26 -21.21
CA ASP A 65 -12.80 -6.03 -22.08
C ASP A 65 -11.48 -5.96 -21.30
N ALA A 66 -10.65 -6.98 -21.49
CA ALA A 66 -9.32 -7.06 -20.91
C ALA A 66 -8.38 -5.94 -21.41
N THR A 67 -8.57 -5.47 -22.65
CA THR A 67 -7.74 -4.42 -23.24
C THR A 67 -7.83 -3.13 -22.44
N THR A 68 -9.06 -2.75 -22.09
CA THR A 68 -9.34 -1.57 -21.26
C THR A 68 -8.71 -1.69 -19.87
N VAL A 69 -8.77 -2.86 -19.23
CA VAL A 69 -8.15 -3.09 -17.91
C VAL A 69 -6.64 -2.88 -17.97
N PHE A 70 -5.94 -3.53 -18.92
CA PHE A 70 -4.49 -3.35 -19.06
C PHE A 70 -4.10 -1.93 -19.47
N PHE A 71 -4.92 -1.24 -20.27
CA PHE A 71 -4.70 0.17 -20.58
C PHE A 71 -4.72 1.03 -19.30
N TYR A 72 -5.69 0.82 -18.41
CA TYR A 72 -5.73 1.53 -17.12
C TYR A 72 -4.55 1.20 -16.21
N VAL A 73 -4.05 -0.04 -16.23
CA VAL A 73 -2.85 -0.43 -15.48
C VAL A 73 -1.63 0.35 -15.97
N ILE A 74 -1.43 0.42 -17.30
CA ILE A 74 -0.33 1.18 -17.90
C ILE A 74 -0.47 2.68 -17.59
N VAL A 75 -1.67 3.25 -17.73
CA VAL A 75 -1.94 4.64 -17.38
C VAL A 75 -1.63 4.90 -15.91
N GLY A 76 -2.04 4.01 -15.01
CA GLY A 76 -1.73 4.11 -13.58
C GLY A 76 -0.23 4.09 -13.30
N MET A 77 0.52 3.22 -13.98
CA MET A 77 1.99 3.19 -13.88
C MET A 77 2.63 4.48 -14.39
N VAL A 78 2.16 5.03 -15.51
CA VAL A 78 2.67 6.29 -16.07
C VAL A 78 2.36 7.47 -15.14
N VAL A 79 1.15 7.57 -14.61
CA VAL A 79 0.73 8.65 -13.70
C VAL A 79 1.48 8.60 -12.36
N PHE A 80 1.81 7.40 -11.86
CA PHE A 80 2.61 7.29 -10.63
C PHE A 80 4.07 7.73 -10.81
N PHE A 81 4.61 7.61 -12.03
CA PHE A 81 5.99 7.93 -12.35
C PHE A 81 6.18 9.34 -12.94
N ALA A 82 5.12 9.96 -13.47
CA ALA A 82 5.10 11.32 -13.98
C ALA A 82 5.03 12.36 -12.85
#